data_AF-A0A928JNF0-F1
#
_entry.id   AF-A0A928JNF0-F1
#
_cell.length_a   1.000
_cell.length_b   1.000
_cell.length_c   1.000
_cell.angle_alpha   90.00
_cell.angle_beta   90.00
_cell.angle_gamma   90.00
#
_symmetry.space_group_name_H-M   'P 1'
#
loop_
_entity.id
_entity.type
_entity.pdbx_description
1 polymer ?
#
loop_
_entity_poly.entity_id
_entity_poly.type
_entity_poly.pdbx_seq_one_letter_code
_entity_poly.pdbx_strand_id
1 'polypeptide(L)'
;MQYIILDLEWNTAFDKRRKEFVNEIIEFGAVKLDDRLEEVDTFSSFVKPVIEKKLTSRVRKLTHITNEDVQNAEKYLPVTNHFTDWIGEDPDTIFMSWGDMDIRALISNNGSAFDNVRIPYIHHYVDLQDCFMKQKGLPKAHQVGLSTAAEMIDVDPETFALHRALDDSILASVCFRAIYDEVDLDDYVVEVDEEFYQQMLFKPYIIKEIDDTGVDKSMLDCSCILCGEKAKKLSEWRFSGSSFHAIYKCEPCNQKYRVNVQFKRQYNQVVSKKTVLKIKDKKKKKA
;
A
#
# COMPACT_ATOMS: atom_id res chain seq x y z
N MET A 1 -24.02 11.43 -9.60
CA MET A 1 -22.58 11.21 -9.87
C MET A 1 -21.80 12.33 -9.23
N GLN A 2 -21.03 11.98 -8.21
CA GLN A 2 -20.11 12.87 -7.52
C GLN A 2 -18.84 12.10 -7.20
N TYR A 3 -17.73 12.81 -7.04
CA TYR A 3 -16.44 12.21 -6.73
C TYR A 3 -16.00 12.66 -5.33
N ILE A 4 -15.62 11.70 -4.49
CA ILE A 4 -15.05 11.96 -3.17
C ILE A 4 -13.59 11.53 -3.20
N ILE A 5 -12.68 12.50 -3.15
CA ILE A 5 -11.24 12.23 -3.10
C ILE A 5 -10.82 12.39 -1.65
N LEU A 6 -10.38 11.27 -1.05
CA LEU A 6 -10.08 11.12 0.36
C LEU A 6 -8.57 10.93 0.55
N ASP A 7 -8.05 11.60 1.57
CA ASP A 7 -6.75 11.34 2.16
C ASP A 7 -6.89 11.29 3.69
N LEU A 8 -6.10 10.44 4.33
CA LEU A 8 -6.13 10.24 5.77
C LEU A 8 -4.72 10.32 6.33
N GLU A 9 -4.59 11.01 7.46
CA GLU A 9 -3.38 10.89 8.28
C GLU A 9 -3.62 9.95 9.46
N TRP A 10 -2.61 9.16 9.82
CA TRP A 10 -2.71 8.19 10.91
C TRP A 10 -1.46 8.10 11.78
N ASN A 11 -1.67 7.67 13.03
CA ASN A 11 -0.62 7.29 13.94
C ASN A 11 -0.55 5.76 14.06
N THR A 12 0.61 5.17 13.76
CA THR A 12 0.80 3.73 13.98
C THR A 12 0.87 3.42 15.48
N ALA A 13 -0.15 2.73 15.98
CA ALA A 13 -0.34 2.36 17.37
C ALA A 13 -0.31 0.84 17.55
N PHE A 14 0.13 0.35 18.71
CA PHE A 14 0.06 -1.08 19.04
C PHE A 14 -1.21 -1.36 19.85
N ASP A 15 -2.22 -2.00 19.24
CA ASP A 15 -3.42 -2.42 19.96
C ASP A 15 -3.11 -3.67 20.79
N LYS A 16 -3.02 -3.48 22.12
CA LYS A 16 -2.75 -4.55 23.07
C LYS A 16 -3.82 -5.64 23.09
N ARG A 17 -5.07 -5.31 22.76
CA ARG A 17 -6.19 -6.28 22.75
C ARG A 17 -6.06 -7.22 21.56
N ARG A 18 -5.69 -6.68 20.40
CA ARG A 18 -5.50 -7.43 19.14
C ARG A 18 -4.08 -7.98 18.96
N LYS A 19 -3.13 -7.50 19.77
CA LYS A 19 -1.69 -7.83 19.71
C LYS A 19 -1.09 -7.53 18.32
N GLU A 20 -1.54 -6.46 17.68
CA GLU A 20 -1.09 -6.04 16.37
C GLU A 20 -0.91 -4.51 16.29
N PHE A 21 -0.16 -4.07 15.28
CA PHE A 21 -0.08 -2.65 14.96
C PHE A 21 -1.27 -2.25 14.08
N VAL A 22 -1.85 -1.10 14.39
CA VAL A 22 -2.97 -0.49 13.67
C VAL A 22 -2.57 0.93 13.30
N ASN A 23 -2.94 1.35 12.10
CA ASN A 23 -2.85 2.75 11.69
C ASN A 23 -4.10 3.46 12.19
N GLU A 24 -4.04 4.04 13.39
CA GLU A 24 -5.15 4.76 14.02
C GLU A 24 -5.30 6.13 13.34
N ILE A 25 -6.44 6.39 12.71
CA ILE A 25 -6.66 7.64 11.96
C ILE A 25 -6.69 8.83 12.93
N ILE A 26 -6.03 9.92 12.53
CA ILE A 26 -5.88 11.16 13.31
C ILE A 26 -6.32 12.41 12.53
N GLU A 27 -6.48 12.34 11.21
CA GLU A 27 -7.03 13.42 10.38
C GLU A 27 -7.80 12.80 9.22
N PHE A 28 -8.96 13.36 8.92
CA PHE A 28 -9.69 13.17 7.67
C PHE A 28 -9.54 14.43 6.83
N GLY A 29 -9.18 14.27 5.57
CA GLY A 29 -9.27 15.29 4.54
C GLY A 29 -10.00 14.73 3.33
N ALA A 30 -10.92 15.50 2.77
CA ALA A 30 -11.56 15.12 1.52
C ALA A 30 -12.02 16.32 0.73
N VAL A 31 -12.09 16.15 -0.58
CA VAL A 31 -12.72 17.10 -1.50
C VAL A 31 -13.84 16.41 -2.27
N LYS A 32 -14.96 17.10 -2.39
CA LYS A 32 -16.13 16.66 -3.16
C LYS A 32 -16.17 17.41 -4.48
N LEU A 33 -16.22 16.67 -5.57
CA LEU A 33 -16.39 17.22 -6.91
C LEU A 33 -17.75 16.82 -7.49
N ASP A 34 -18.34 17.70 -8.30
CA ASP A 34 -19.52 17.38 -9.11
C ASP A 34 -19.14 16.59 -10.39
N ASP A 35 -20.14 16.35 -11.24
CA ASP A 35 -19.98 15.67 -12.53
C ASP A 35 -19.14 16.45 -13.56
N ARG A 36 -18.83 17.72 -13.29
CA ARG A 36 -17.95 18.58 -14.10
C ARG A 36 -16.57 18.73 -13.49
N LEU A 37 -16.28 18.00 -12.41
CA LEU A 37 -15.05 18.08 -11.64
C LEU A 37 -14.83 19.44 -10.95
N GLU A 38 -15.90 20.22 -10.78
CA GLU A 38 -15.84 21.44 -10.00
C GLU A 38 -15.95 21.10 -8.52
N GLU A 39 -15.16 21.79 -7.69
CA GLU A 39 -15.18 21.61 -6.26
C GLU A 39 -16.50 22.14 -5.68
N VAL A 40 -17.27 21.26 -5.07
CA VAL A 40 -18.55 21.58 -4.44
C VAL A 40 -18.35 21.89 -2.96
N ASP A 41 -17.51 21.11 -2.29
CA ASP A 41 -17.27 21.24 -0.86
C ASP A 41 -15.98 20.51 -0.43
N THR A 42 -15.52 20.79 0.80
CA THR A 42 -14.38 20.11 1.44
C THR A 42 -14.74 19.61 2.83
N PHE A 43 -14.09 18.53 3.26
CA PHE A 43 -14.17 18.01 4.61
C PHE A 43 -12.78 17.95 5.23
N SER A 44 -12.64 18.51 6.44
CA SER A 44 -11.41 18.43 7.22
C SER A 44 -11.74 18.26 8.69
N SER A 45 -11.24 17.19 9.30
CA SER A 45 -11.49 16.93 10.71
C SER A 45 -10.36 16.15 11.36
N PHE A 46 -9.89 16.60 12.52
CA PHE A 46 -9.01 15.80 13.36
C PHE A 46 -9.79 14.69 14.06
N VAL A 47 -9.08 13.60 14.34
CA VAL A 47 -9.61 12.45 15.09
C VAL A 47 -8.75 12.23 16.32
N LYS A 48 -9.42 12.10 17.46
CA LYS A 48 -8.77 11.84 18.74
C LYS A 48 -8.34 10.38 18.86
N PRO A 49 -7.02 10.09 18.95
CA PRO A 49 -6.53 8.75 19.13
C PRO A 49 -6.91 8.21 20.52
N VAL A 50 -7.35 6.96 20.57
CA VAL A 50 -7.75 6.22 21.76
C VAL A 50 -6.82 5.05 22.09
N ILE A 51 -6.08 4.51 21.11
CA ILE A 51 -5.12 3.41 21.31
C ILE A 51 -3.79 3.98 21.83
N GLU A 52 -3.14 4.83 21.04
CA GLU A 52 -1.89 5.50 21.43
C GLU A 52 -2.12 7.01 21.55
N LYS A 53 -2.33 7.49 22.78
CA LYS A 53 -2.71 8.88 23.08
C LYS A 53 -1.66 9.92 22.70
N LYS A 54 -0.44 9.50 22.35
CA LYS A 54 0.65 10.38 21.94
C LYS A 54 1.09 10.06 20.53
N LEU A 55 1.07 11.06 19.67
CA LEU A 55 1.60 10.96 18.33
C LEU A 55 3.11 10.69 18.36
N THR A 56 3.55 9.73 17.54
CA THR A 56 4.98 9.46 17.40
C THR A 56 5.72 10.69 16.88
N SER A 57 7.01 10.82 17.21
CA SER A 57 7.81 11.95 16.72
C SER A 57 7.93 11.97 15.19
N ARG A 58 7.84 10.81 14.54
CA ARG A 58 7.85 10.68 13.08
C ARG A 58 6.59 11.30 12.47
N VAL A 59 5.41 10.90 12.95
CA VAL A 59 4.12 11.41 12.45
C VAL A 59 4.02 12.92 12.63
N ARG A 60 4.36 13.44 13.81
CA ARG A 60 4.33 14.89 14.08
C ARG A 60 5.27 15.70 13.18
N LYS A 61 6.42 15.14 12.82
CA LYS A 61 7.38 15.81 11.93
C LYS A 61 6.94 15.78 10.47
N LEU A 62 6.25 14.72 10.08
CA LEU A 62 5.78 14.53 8.72
C LEU A 62 4.55 15.39 8.43
N THR A 63 3.55 15.29 9.31
CA THR A 63 2.21 15.88 9.13
C THR A 63 2.06 17.27 9.73
N HIS A 64 3.03 17.70 10.55
CA HIS A 64 2.94 18.90 11.39
C HIS A 64 1.78 18.90 12.42
N ILE A 65 1.00 17.81 12.52
CA ILE A 65 -0.05 17.64 13.51
C ILE A 65 0.57 17.50 14.91
N THR A 66 0.05 18.23 15.87
CA THR A 66 0.50 18.20 17.26
C THR A 66 -0.40 17.31 18.13
N ASN A 67 0.05 16.99 19.34
CA ASN A 67 -0.82 16.28 20.28
C ASN A 67 -2.00 17.16 20.74
N GLU A 68 -1.85 18.48 20.69
CA GLU A 68 -2.90 19.42 21.11
C GLU A 68 -4.07 19.42 20.14
N ASP A 69 -3.76 19.39 18.83
CA ASP A 69 -4.74 19.31 17.73
C ASP A 69 -5.67 18.10 17.91
N VAL A 70 -5.08 16.91 18.13
CA VAL A 70 -5.84 15.65 18.24
C VAL A 70 -6.43 15.42 19.64
N GLN A 71 -5.91 16.06 20.69
CA GLN A 71 -6.39 15.83 22.06
C GLN A 71 -7.80 16.39 22.27
N ASN A 72 -8.11 17.51 21.63
CA ASN A 72 -9.39 18.20 21.74
C ASN A 72 -10.39 17.80 20.65
N ALA A 73 -9.94 17.02 19.66
CA ALA A 73 -10.76 16.49 18.59
C ALA A 73 -11.82 15.49 19.08
N GLU A 74 -12.80 15.25 18.22
CA GLU A 74 -13.78 14.19 18.42
C GLU A 74 -13.18 12.81 18.19
N LYS A 75 -13.80 11.78 18.76
CA LYS A 75 -13.38 10.39 18.49
C LYS A 75 -13.79 9.99 17.07
N TYR A 76 -13.21 8.90 16.59
CA TYR A 76 -13.46 8.34 15.26
C TYR A 76 -14.96 8.24 14.91
N LEU A 77 -15.78 7.66 15.79
CA LEU A 77 -17.21 7.43 15.53
C LEU A 77 -18.00 8.71 15.17
N PRO A 78 -18.01 9.78 16.00
CA PRO A 78 -18.60 11.06 15.60
C PRO A 78 -18.06 11.61 14.28
N VAL A 79 -16.74 11.61 14.09
CA VAL A 79 -16.12 12.14 12.86
C VAL A 79 -16.59 11.38 11.63
N THR A 80 -16.69 10.05 11.69
CA THR A 80 -17.21 9.24 10.58
C THR A 80 -18.69 9.49 10.31
N ASN A 81 -19.49 9.79 11.34
CA ASN A 81 -20.89 10.16 11.13
C ASN A 81 -20.99 11.51 10.42
N HIS A 82 -20.23 12.52 10.87
CA HIS A 82 -20.13 13.80 10.19
C HIS A 82 -19.63 13.67 8.74
N PHE A 83 -18.66 12.79 8.51
CA PHE A 83 -18.17 12.51 7.17
C PHE A 83 -19.25 11.86 6.30
N THR A 84 -19.99 10.88 6.83
CA THR A 84 -21.09 10.21 6.12
C THR A 84 -22.21 11.20 5.78
N ASP A 85 -22.61 12.03 6.75
CA ASP A 85 -23.61 13.09 6.54
C ASP A 85 -23.14 14.11 5.48
N TRP A 86 -21.85 14.44 5.49
CA TRP A 86 -21.24 15.34 4.52
C TRP A 86 -21.22 14.75 3.12
N ILE A 87 -20.93 13.45 2.94
CA ILE A 87 -20.96 12.77 1.63
C ILE A 87 -22.36 12.84 1.01
N GLY A 88 -23.40 12.56 1.81
CA GLY A 88 -24.78 12.44 1.37
C GLY A 88 -25.15 11.04 0.87
N GLU A 89 -26.32 10.92 0.22
CA GLU A 89 -26.94 9.63 -0.14
C GLU A 89 -26.92 9.32 -1.65
N ASP A 90 -25.95 9.85 -2.42
CA ASP A 90 -25.84 9.53 -3.85
C ASP A 90 -25.21 8.13 -4.05
N PRO A 91 -25.98 7.12 -4.52
CA PRO A 91 -25.47 5.76 -4.72
C PRO A 91 -24.42 5.67 -5.83
N ASP A 92 -24.40 6.65 -6.76
CA ASP A 92 -23.44 6.74 -7.84
C ASP A 92 -22.18 7.52 -7.41
N THR A 93 -21.95 7.69 -6.11
CA THR A 93 -20.71 8.29 -5.58
C THR A 93 -19.53 7.38 -5.87
N ILE A 94 -18.46 7.95 -6.45
CA ILE A 94 -17.18 7.26 -6.63
C ILE A 94 -16.17 7.81 -5.62
N PHE A 95 -15.68 6.93 -4.75
CA PHE A 95 -14.60 7.24 -3.82
C PHE A 95 -13.24 7.03 -4.46
N MET A 96 -12.29 7.90 -4.14
CA MET A 96 -10.93 7.84 -4.65
C MET A 96 -9.94 8.13 -3.53
N SER A 97 -8.78 7.50 -3.59
CA SER A 97 -7.60 7.91 -2.81
C SER A 97 -6.33 7.72 -3.63
N TRP A 98 -5.24 8.39 -3.23
CA TRP A 98 -3.96 8.26 -3.92
C TRP A 98 -3.22 6.98 -3.47
N GLY A 99 -3.64 5.85 -4.04
CA GLY A 99 -3.24 4.52 -3.59
C GLY A 99 -4.26 3.90 -2.64
N ASP A 100 -4.03 2.65 -2.25
CA ASP A 100 -4.98 1.85 -1.46
C ASP A 100 -4.79 1.92 0.07
N MET A 101 -3.87 2.75 0.54
CA MET A 101 -3.53 2.80 1.97
C MET A 101 -4.62 3.47 2.81
N ASP A 102 -5.25 4.53 2.31
CA ASP A 102 -6.34 5.24 2.99
C ASP A 102 -7.57 4.36 3.17
N ILE A 103 -8.02 3.70 2.09
CA ILE A 103 -9.17 2.81 2.18
C ILE A 103 -8.90 1.61 3.11
N ARG A 104 -7.66 1.08 3.13
CA ARG A 104 -7.25 0.05 4.09
C ARG A 104 -7.25 0.58 5.53
N ALA A 105 -6.77 1.80 5.76
CA ALA A 105 -6.81 2.44 7.07
C ALA A 105 -8.26 2.64 7.53
N LEU A 106 -9.12 3.15 6.66
CA LEU A 106 -10.54 3.35 6.93
C LEU A 106 -11.24 2.04 7.29
N ILE A 107 -11.06 0.99 6.48
CA ILE A 107 -11.61 -0.37 6.75
C ILE A 107 -11.12 -0.89 8.11
N SER A 108 -9.82 -0.77 8.40
CA SER A 108 -9.23 -1.25 9.66
C SER A 108 -9.78 -0.51 10.89
N ASN A 109 -9.96 0.80 10.80
CA ASN A 109 -10.51 1.61 11.89
C ASN A 109 -12.01 1.34 12.05
N ASN A 110 -12.75 1.16 10.96
CA ASN A 110 -14.15 0.76 11.01
C ASN A 110 -14.32 -0.59 11.71
N GLY A 111 -13.52 -1.59 11.34
CA GLY A 111 -13.49 -2.89 12.01
C GLY A 111 -13.06 -2.83 13.48
N SER A 112 -12.37 -1.77 13.90
CA SER A 112 -11.98 -1.54 15.30
C SER A 112 -13.04 -0.80 16.12
N ALA A 113 -13.77 0.11 15.49
CA ALA A 113 -14.77 0.95 16.15
C ALA A 113 -16.16 0.30 16.20
N PHE A 114 -16.53 -0.48 15.18
CA PHE A 114 -17.88 -1.02 15.00
C PHE A 114 -17.94 -2.55 15.02
N ASP A 115 -16.81 -3.24 15.20
CA ASP A 115 -16.67 -4.69 14.96
C ASP A 115 -17.19 -5.12 13.57
N ASN A 116 -17.14 -4.19 12.60
CA ASN A 116 -17.55 -4.40 11.23
C ASN A 116 -16.56 -3.71 10.28
N VAL A 117 -15.96 -4.46 9.37
CA VAL A 117 -15.01 -3.93 8.38
C VAL A 117 -15.72 -3.19 7.24
N ARG A 118 -17.03 -3.42 7.05
CA ARG A 118 -17.82 -2.85 5.95
C ARG A 118 -18.08 -1.37 6.16
N ILE A 119 -17.80 -0.56 5.14
CA ILE A 119 -18.09 0.85 5.08
C ILE A 119 -19.34 1.03 4.20
N PRO A 120 -20.52 1.25 4.80
CA PRO A 120 -21.79 1.09 4.08
C PRO A 120 -22.06 2.16 3.02
N TYR A 121 -21.38 3.30 3.08
CA TYR A 121 -21.57 4.44 2.17
C TYR A 121 -20.58 4.46 0.99
N ILE A 122 -19.68 3.48 0.88
CA ILE A 122 -18.74 3.38 -0.23
C ILE A 122 -19.15 2.19 -1.09
N HIS A 123 -19.68 2.48 -2.28
CA HIS A 123 -20.12 1.47 -3.26
C HIS A 123 -19.15 1.30 -4.41
N HIS A 124 -18.54 2.40 -4.86
CA HIS A 124 -17.58 2.41 -5.97
C HIS A 124 -16.27 3.05 -5.49
N TYR A 125 -15.15 2.43 -5.84
CA TYR A 125 -13.81 2.90 -5.45
C TYR A 125 -12.84 2.90 -6.63
N VAL A 126 -12.00 3.93 -6.70
CA VAL A 126 -10.90 4.05 -7.67
C VAL A 126 -9.59 4.32 -6.92
N ASP A 127 -8.56 3.53 -7.25
CA ASP A 127 -7.18 3.88 -6.90
C ASP A 127 -6.68 4.93 -7.91
N LEU A 128 -6.66 6.19 -7.49
CA LEU A 128 -6.30 7.31 -8.37
C LEU A 128 -4.81 7.27 -8.76
N GLN A 129 -3.95 6.69 -7.93
CA GLN A 129 -2.54 6.51 -8.28
C GLN A 129 -2.40 5.53 -9.44
N ASP A 130 -3.11 4.39 -9.43
CA ASP A 130 -3.07 3.42 -10.52
C ASP A 130 -3.63 4.00 -11.82
N CYS A 131 -4.72 4.75 -11.72
CA CYS A 131 -5.34 5.50 -12.82
C CYS A 131 -4.34 6.47 -13.47
N PHE A 132 -3.73 7.34 -12.67
CA PHE A 132 -2.75 8.33 -13.13
C PHE A 132 -1.51 7.67 -13.75
N MET A 133 -0.95 6.65 -13.09
CA MET A 133 0.23 5.95 -13.58
C MET A 133 -0.02 5.25 -14.90
N LYS A 134 -1.16 4.57 -15.05
CA LYS A 134 -1.51 3.90 -16.31
C LYS A 134 -1.68 4.91 -17.43
N GLN A 135 -2.30 6.06 -17.16
CA GLN A 135 -2.39 7.11 -18.17
C GLN A 135 -1.01 7.67 -18.55
N LYS A 136 -0.14 7.97 -17.59
CA LYS A 136 1.21 8.45 -17.90
C LYS A 136 2.15 7.36 -18.46
N GLY A 137 1.66 6.16 -18.76
CA GLY A 137 2.43 5.04 -19.31
C GLY A 137 3.51 4.53 -18.36
N LEU A 138 3.32 4.72 -17.05
CA LEU A 138 4.31 4.39 -16.02
C LEU A 138 4.16 2.94 -15.57
N PRO A 139 5.27 2.23 -15.31
CA PRO A 139 5.21 0.84 -14.87
C PRO A 139 4.68 0.75 -13.44
N LYS A 140 3.71 -0.14 -13.19
CA LYS A 140 3.16 -0.43 -11.85
C LYS A 140 4.22 -0.77 -10.79
N ALA A 141 5.41 -1.22 -11.21
CA ALA A 141 6.52 -1.52 -10.29
C ALA A 141 7.08 -0.27 -9.58
N HIS A 142 6.86 0.92 -10.13
CA HIS A 142 7.39 2.19 -9.61
C HIS A 142 6.23 3.11 -9.21
N GLN A 143 5.65 2.87 -8.04
CA GLN A 143 4.59 3.76 -7.50
C GLN A 143 5.07 5.21 -7.46
N VAL A 144 4.21 6.11 -7.92
CA VAL A 144 4.48 7.55 -7.97
C VAL A 144 3.78 8.22 -6.79
N GLY A 145 4.55 8.88 -5.94
CA GLY A 145 4.00 9.69 -4.86
C GLY A 145 3.25 10.90 -5.41
N LEU A 146 2.27 11.41 -4.65
CA LEU A 146 1.40 12.51 -5.09
C LEU A 146 2.18 13.75 -5.53
N SER A 147 3.20 14.17 -4.77
CA SER A 147 4.05 15.31 -5.14
C SER A 147 4.76 15.11 -6.48
N THR A 148 5.25 13.90 -6.77
CA THR A 148 5.89 13.59 -8.04
C THR A 148 4.88 13.59 -9.20
N ALA A 149 3.64 13.16 -8.95
CA ALA A 149 2.57 13.23 -9.94
C ALA A 149 2.17 14.69 -10.24
N ALA A 150 2.11 15.54 -9.22
CA ALA A 150 1.90 16.97 -9.38
C ALA A 150 2.99 17.62 -10.24
N GLU A 151 4.26 17.32 -9.98
CA GLU A 151 5.39 17.79 -10.80
C GLU A 151 5.26 17.33 -12.27
N MET A 152 4.78 16.12 -12.52
CA MET A 152 4.58 15.59 -13.89
C MET A 152 3.50 16.31 -14.69
N ILE A 153 2.63 17.07 -14.03
CA ILE A 153 1.59 17.90 -14.66
C ILE A 153 1.89 19.40 -14.49
N ASP A 154 3.16 19.75 -14.24
CA ASP A 154 3.64 21.12 -14.06
C ASP A 154 2.97 21.88 -12.90
N VAL A 155 2.51 21.17 -11.87
CA VAL A 155 1.99 21.74 -10.63
C VAL A 155 3.08 21.68 -9.56
N ASP A 156 3.37 22.83 -8.94
CA ASP A 156 4.32 22.92 -7.83
C ASP A 156 3.70 22.40 -6.53
N PRO A 157 4.13 21.23 -6.01
CA PRO A 157 3.57 20.66 -4.79
C PRO A 157 3.84 21.51 -3.55
N GLU A 158 4.84 22.40 -3.56
CA GLU A 158 5.13 23.28 -2.42
C GLU A 158 4.05 24.35 -2.20
N THR A 159 3.13 24.53 -3.16
CA THR A 159 1.95 25.38 -3.00
C THR A 159 0.89 24.78 -2.06
N PHE A 160 1.04 23.51 -1.70
CA PHE A 160 0.17 22.75 -0.81
C PHE A 160 0.89 22.41 0.49
N ALA A 161 0.16 22.34 1.61
CA ALA A 161 0.72 21.83 2.85
C ALA A 161 0.82 20.29 2.81
N LEU A 162 1.87 19.76 2.20
CA LEU A 162 2.08 18.31 2.06
C LEU A 162 1.96 17.58 3.41
N HIS A 163 1.36 16.38 3.40
CA HIS A 163 1.06 15.58 4.59
C HIS A 163 0.04 16.25 5.53
N ARG A 164 -0.84 17.06 4.96
CA ARG A 164 -2.10 17.47 5.55
C ARG A 164 -3.20 16.88 4.69
N ALA A 165 -4.10 16.15 5.34
CA ALA A 165 -5.05 15.32 4.62
C ALA A 165 -5.91 16.12 3.63
N LEU A 166 -6.34 17.34 3.99
CA LEU A 166 -7.16 18.15 3.09
C LEU A 166 -6.34 18.66 1.88
N ASP A 167 -5.15 19.19 2.11
CA ASP A 167 -4.27 19.68 1.04
C ASP A 167 -3.90 18.56 0.07
N ASP A 168 -3.59 17.37 0.58
CA ASP A 168 -3.28 16.20 -0.26
C ASP A 168 -4.52 15.72 -1.03
N SER A 169 -5.73 15.80 -0.45
CA SER A 169 -6.98 15.54 -1.18
C SER A 169 -7.22 16.53 -2.32
N ILE A 170 -6.95 17.81 -2.09
CA ILE A 170 -7.07 18.86 -3.13
C ILE A 170 -6.01 18.62 -4.22
N LEU A 171 -4.77 18.35 -3.87
CA LEU A 171 -3.71 18.07 -4.84
C LEU A 171 -4.02 16.81 -5.67
N ALA A 172 -4.57 15.78 -5.05
CA ALA A 172 -5.06 14.60 -5.74
C ALA A 172 -6.20 14.94 -6.72
N SER A 173 -7.12 15.84 -6.37
CA SER A 173 -8.15 16.35 -7.30
C SER A 173 -7.59 17.08 -8.51
N VAL A 174 -6.50 17.82 -8.34
CA VAL A 174 -5.79 18.48 -9.44
C VAL A 174 -5.18 17.43 -10.37
N CYS A 175 -4.56 16.40 -9.80
CA CYS A 175 -4.02 15.28 -10.57
C CYS A 175 -5.11 14.50 -11.31
N PHE A 176 -6.27 14.29 -10.69
CA PHE A 176 -7.42 13.63 -11.30
C PHE A 176 -7.96 14.43 -12.49
N ARG A 177 -8.22 15.74 -12.30
CA ARG A 177 -8.68 16.63 -13.37
C ARG A 177 -7.72 16.63 -14.56
N ALA A 178 -6.41 16.60 -14.32
CA ALA A 178 -5.40 16.63 -15.37
C ALA A 178 -5.39 15.38 -16.27
N ILE A 179 -5.98 14.27 -15.84
CA ILE A 179 -6.03 13.01 -16.61
C ILE A 179 -7.45 12.61 -17.02
N TYR A 180 -8.49 13.30 -16.54
CA TYR A 180 -9.87 12.85 -16.66
C TYR A 180 -10.32 12.63 -18.10
N ASP A 181 -10.09 13.62 -18.98
CA ASP A 181 -10.47 13.53 -20.39
C ASP A 181 -9.64 12.50 -21.19
N GLU A 182 -8.53 12.03 -20.62
CA GLU A 182 -7.59 11.08 -21.24
C GLU A 182 -7.81 9.65 -20.75
N VAL A 183 -8.75 9.44 -19.82
CA VAL A 183 -8.99 8.16 -19.15
C VAL A 183 -10.47 7.78 -19.24
N ASP A 184 -10.73 6.55 -19.65
CA ASP A 184 -12.03 5.92 -19.40
C ASP A 184 -12.08 5.48 -17.94
N LEU A 185 -12.79 6.23 -17.10
CA LEU A 185 -12.82 5.99 -15.66
C LEU A 185 -13.42 4.62 -15.31
N ASP A 186 -14.37 4.14 -16.12
CA ASP A 186 -15.09 2.88 -15.90
C ASP A 186 -14.13 1.67 -15.88
N ASP A 187 -12.99 1.76 -16.57
CA ASP A 187 -11.92 0.74 -16.55
C ASP A 187 -11.24 0.58 -15.16
N TYR A 188 -11.42 1.56 -14.27
CA TYR A 188 -10.75 1.64 -12.96
C TYR A 188 -11.71 1.59 -11.79
N VAL A 189 -13.01 1.79 -12.03
CA VAL A 189 -14.03 1.69 -10.99
C VAL A 189 -14.12 0.23 -10.52
N VAL A 190 -13.95 0.04 -9.21
CA VAL A 190 -14.12 -1.23 -8.55
C VAL A 190 -15.36 -1.17 -7.66
N GLU A 191 -16.23 -2.17 -7.83
CA GLU A 191 -17.36 -2.42 -6.94
C GLU A 191 -16.86 -2.84 -5.55
N VAL A 192 -17.41 -2.23 -4.50
CA VAL A 192 -16.99 -2.44 -3.11
C VAL A 192 -17.79 -3.60 -2.51
N ASP A 193 -17.56 -4.79 -3.06
CA ASP A 193 -18.29 -6.04 -2.80
C ASP A 193 -17.53 -7.00 -1.88
N GLU A 194 -17.88 -8.28 -1.80
CA GLU A 194 -17.14 -9.25 -0.97
C GLU A 194 -15.67 -9.43 -1.41
N GLU A 195 -15.41 -9.43 -2.71
CA GLU A 195 -14.07 -9.63 -3.28
C GLU A 195 -13.15 -8.44 -2.95
N PHE A 196 -13.69 -7.22 -3.03
CA PHE A 196 -12.96 -6.01 -2.64
C PHE A 196 -12.41 -6.08 -1.21
N TYR A 197 -13.24 -6.44 -0.23
CA TYR A 197 -12.78 -6.54 1.16
C TYR A 197 -11.82 -7.72 1.36
N GLN A 198 -12.00 -8.84 0.65
CA GLN A 198 -11.03 -9.94 0.70
C GLN A 198 -9.64 -9.47 0.25
N GLN A 199 -9.57 -8.72 -0.85
CA GLN A 199 -8.33 -8.12 -1.33
C GLN A 199 -7.75 -7.08 -0.35
N MET A 200 -8.58 -6.18 0.19
CA MET A 200 -8.14 -5.12 1.09
C MET A 200 -7.72 -5.62 2.48
N LEU A 201 -8.26 -6.76 2.92
CA LEU A 201 -7.92 -7.38 4.20
C LEU A 201 -6.79 -8.42 4.07
N PHE A 202 -6.44 -8.84 2.85
CA PHE A 202 -5.39 -9.82 2.63
C PHE A 202 -4.03 -9.30 3.09
N LYS A 203 -3.43 -9.97 4.08
CA LYS A 203 -2.08 -9.68 4.57
C LYS A 203 -1.06 -10.57 3.84
N PRO A 204 -0.18 -10.00 2.97
CA PRO A 204 0.81 -10.79 2.26
C PRO A 204 1.75 -11.53 3.21
N TYR A 205 2.07 -12.78 2.89
CA TYR A 205 2.94 -13.62 3.73
C TYR A 205 4.01 -14.34 2.92
N ILE A 206 5.09 -14.70 3.60
CA ILE A 206 6.17 -15.49 3.02
C ILE A 206 5.79 -16.97 3.12
N ILE A 207 5.84 -17.67 1.99
CA ILE A 207 5.68 -19.12 1.94
C ILE A 207 6.91 -19.76 2.59
N LYS A 208 6.68 -20.58 3.62
CA LYS A 208 7.74 -21.19 4.45
C LYS A 208 7.98 -22.66 4.15
N GLU A 209 7.04 -23.30 3.46
CA GLU A 209 7.10 -24.70 3.06
C GLU A 209 7.46 -24.79 1.58
N ILE A 210 8.48 -25.60 1.25
CA ILE A 210 8.98 -25.65 -0.13
C ILE A 210 8.06 -26.44 -1.08
N ASP A 211 7.21 -27.30 -0.51
CA ASP A 211 6.25 -28.11 -1.25
C ASP A 211 4.87 -27.44 -1.39
N ASP A 212 4.74 -26.20 -0.90
CA ASP A 212 3.52 -25.39 -1.06
C ASP A 212 3.19 -25.20 -2.56
N THR A 213 1.90 -25.25 -2.89
CA THR A 213 1.40 -25.13 -4.27
C THR A 213 1.77 -23.82 -4.95
N GLY A 214 2.04 -22.77 -4.18
CA GLY A 214 2.53 -21.47 -4.65
C GLY A 214 4.01 -21.43 -5.00
N VAL A 215 4.78 -22.48 -4.70
CA VAL A 215 6.21 -22.55 -5.04
C VAL A 215 6.36 -22.91 -6.52
N ASP A 216 6.84 -21.95 -7.31
CA ASP A 216 7.32 -22.23 -8.65
C ASP A 216 8.62 -23.03 -8.59
N LYS A 217 8.51 -24.33 -8.89
CA LYS A 217 9.65 -25.28 -8.86
C LYS A 217 10.75 -24.92 -9.85
N SER A 218 10.45 -24.20 -10.93
CA SER A 218 11.46 -23.76 -11.90
C SER A 218 12.50 -22.83 -11.27
N MET A 219 12.09 -22.06 -10.26
CA MET A 219 12.97 -21.16 -9.51
C MET A 219 13.99 -21.90 -8.66
N LEU A 220 13.80 -23.20 -8.39
CA LEU A 220 14.68 -24.02 -7.57
C LEU A 220 15.87 -24.61 -8.35
N ASP A 221 15.92 -24.52 -9.67
CA ASP A 221 17.08 -24.94 -10.45
C ASP A 221 18.24 -23.92 -10.38
N CYS A 222 19.45 -24.29 -10.78
CA CYS A 222 20.56 -23.34 -10.87
C CYS A 222 21.45 -23.65 -12.06
N SER A 223 21.77 -22.62 -12.84
CA SER A 223 22.79 -22.70 -13.90
C SER A 223 24.03 -21.91 -13.49
N CYS A 224 25.18 -22.36 -13.97
CA CYS A 224 26.47 -21.73 -13.70
C CYS A 224 26.56 -20.37 -14.39
N ILE A 225 26.77 -19.30 -13.63
CA ILE A 225 26.93 -17.95 -14.22
C ILE A 225 28.25 -17.74 -14.99
N LEU A 226 29.14 -18.72 -14.98
CA LEU A 226 30.41 -18.68 -15.71
C LEU A 226 30.35 -19.41 -17.06
N CYS A 227 29.62 -20.54 -17.13
CA CYS A 227 29.62 -21.41 -18.31
C CYS A 227 28.22 -21.82 -18.79
N GLY A 228 27.14 -21.37 -18.14
CA GLY A 228 25.76 -21.69 -18.51
C GLY A 228 25.27 -23.09 -18.10
N GLU A 229 26.18 -24.04 -17.86
CA GLU A 229 25.84 -25.43 -17.51
C GLU A 229 25.01 -25.57 -16.23
N LYS A 230 24.15 -26.60 -16.19
CA LYS A 230 23.32 -26.90 -15.01
C LYS A 230 24.21 -27.26 -13.82
N ALA A 231 24.04 -26.53 -12.72
CA ALA A 231 24.74 -26.81 -11.47
C ALA A 231 24.01 -27.91 -10.68
N LYS A 232 24.76 -28.78 -10.01
CA LYS A 232 24.24 -29.86 -9.18
C LYS A 232 23.93 -29.36 -7.77
N LYS A 233 22.72 -29.65 -7.26
CA LYS A 233 22.36 -29.38 -5.86
C LYS A 233 23.21 -30.24 -4.93
N LEU A 234 23.86 -29.63 -3.94
CA LEU A 234 24.73 -30.28 -2.95
C LEU A 234 24.11 -30.32 -1.54
N SER A 235 23.11 -29.49 -1.25
CA SER A 235 22.43 -29.47 0.03
C SER A 235 20.93 -29.48 -0.14
N GLU A 236 20.22 -29.98 0.87
CA GLU A 236 18.78 -29.75 0.94
C GLU A 236 18.44 -28.27 1.08
N TRP A 237 17.23 -27.93 0.66
CA TRP A 237 16.68 -26.60 0.85
C TRP A 237 16.36 -26.38 2.31
N ARG A 238 16.72 -25.19 2.80
CA ARG A 238 16.42 -24.75 4.16
C ARG A 238 15.77 -23.38 4.13
N PHE A 239 14.79 -23.15 4.99
CA PHE A 239 14.15 -21.86 5.12
C PHE A 239 14.79 -21.05 6.24
N SER A 240 15.25 -19.82 5.95
CA SER A 240 15.67 -18.85 6.95
C SER A 240 15.70 -17.43 6.37
N GLY A 241 15.49 -16.40 7.21
CA GLY A 241 15.54 -15.01 6.76
C GLY A 241 14.57 -14.70 5.62
N SER A 242 13.36 -15.28 5.68
CA SER A 242 12.31 -15.14 4.67
C SER A 242 12.64 -15.69 3.28
N SER A 243 13.63 -16.59 3.17
CA SER A 243 14.01 -17.23 1.89
C SER A 243 14.39 -18.69 2.09
N PHE A 244 14.16 -19.50 1.08
CA PHE A 244 14.78 -20.81 0.93
C PHE A 244 16.22 -20.63 0.44
N HIS A 245 17.13 -21.47 0.93
CA HIS A 245 18.50 -21.50 0.43
C HIS A 245 19.04 -22.93 0.28
N ALA A 246 19.86 -23.12 -0.75
CA ALA A 246 20.57 -24.37 -1.01
C ALA A 246 21.93 -24.09 -1.68
N ILE A 247 22.86 -25.03 -1.55
CA ILE A 247 24.18 -24.97 -2.16
C ILE A 247 24.17 -25.77 -3.45
N TYR A 248 24.70 -25.17 -4.52
CA TYR A 248 24.89 -25.80 -5.82
C TYR A 248 26.37 -25.80 -6.18
N LYS A 249 26.79 -26.72 -7.05
CA LYS A 249 28.14 -26.75 -7.63
C LYS A 249 28.05 -26.95 -9.13
N CYS A 250 28.75 -26.09 -9.88
CA CYS A 250 29.07 -26.36 -11.26
C CYS A 250 30.31 -27.26 -11.30
N GLU A 251 30.19 -28.46 -11.87
CA GLU A 251 31.33 -29.38 -11.99
C GLU A 251 32.39 -28.86 -12.97
N PRO A 252 32.06 -28.39 -14.19
CA PRO A 252 33.07 -27.85 -15.13
C PRO A 252 33.89 -26.69 -14.56
N CYS A 253 33.25 -25.73 -13.90
CA CYS A 253 33.94 -24.56 -13.33
C CYS A 253 34.47 -24.78 -11.91
N ASN A 254 34.17 -25.94 -11.30
CA ASN A 254 34.39 -26.23 -9.88
C ASN A 254 33.88 -25.11 -8.92
N GLN A 255 32.91 -24.30 -9.36
CA GLN A 255 32.41 -23.14 -8.62
C GLN A 255 31.16 -23.51 -7.83
N LYS A 256 31.15 -23.16 -6.54
CA LYS A 256 29.98 -23.31 -5.68
C LYS A 256 29.13 -22.05 -5.65
N TYR A 257 27.83 -22.24 -5.55
CA TYR A 257 26.84 -21.18 -5.46
C TYR A 257 25.95 -21.38 -4.24
N ARG A 258 25.61 -20.28 -3.57
CA ARG A 258 24.46 -20.21 -2.65
C ARG A 258 23.30 -19.62 -3.44
N VAL A 259 22.28 -20.43 -3.66
CA VAL A 259 21.02 -20.00 -4.28
C VAL A 259 20.08 -19.65 -3.15
N ASN A 260 19.49 -18.46 -3.21
CA ASN A 260 18.42 -18.05 -2.29
C ASN A 260 17.18 -17.73 -3.13
N VAL A 261 16.02 -18.24 -2.73
CA VAL A 261 14.74 -18.01 -3.39
C VAL A 261 13.70 -17.64 -2.35
N GLN A 262 13.04 -16.51 -2.54
CA GLN A 262 11.91 -16.07 -1.74
C GLN A 262 10.63 -16.20 -2.54
N PHE A 263 9.59 -16.74 -1.92
CA PHE A 263 8.23 -16.79 -2.45
C PHE A 263 7.32 -16.00 -1.50
N LYS A 264 6.72 -14.92 -1.99
CA LYS A 264 5.80 -14.07 -1.23
C LYS A 264 4.41 -14.19 -1.85
N ARG A 265 3.46 -14.74 -1.10
CA ARG A 265 2.06 -14.77 -1.48
C ARG A 265 1.47 -13.36 -1.35
N GLN A 266 0.98 -12.84 -2.45
CA GLN A 266 0.04 -11.72 -2.55
C GLN A 266 -1.37 -12.27 -2.79
N TYR A 267 -2.39 -11.41 -2.82
CA TYR A 267 -3.78 -11.82 -2.95
C TYR A 267 -4.01 -12.73 -4.18
N ASN A 268 -3.66 -12.23 -5.37
CA ASN A 268 -3.91 -12.94 -6.63
C ASN A 268 -2.69 -13.69 -7.20
N GLN A 269 -1.51 -13.59 -6.57
CA GLN A 269 -0.27 -14.15 -7.16
C GLN A 269 0.80 -14.50 -6.13
N VAL A 270 1.82 -15.24 -6.55
CA VAL A 270 3.07 -15.41 -5.80
C VAL A 270 4.18 -14.65 -6.51
N VAL A 271 4.76 -13.68 -5.81
CA VAL A 271 5.94 -12.97 -6.29
C VAL A 271 7.18 -13.71 -5.81
N SER A 272 8.06 -14.04 -6.76
CA SER A 272 9.26 -14.83 -6.52
C SER A 272 10.51 -14.00 -6.76
N LYS A 273 11.49 -14.07 -5.85
CA LYS A 273 12.80 -13.40 -5.98
C LYS A 273 13.93 -14.40 -5.80
N LYS A 274 14.84 -14.47 -6.77
CA LYS A 274 15.98 -15.40 -6.77
C LYS A 274 17.31 -14.66 -6.83
N THR A 275 18.24 -15.09 -6.00
CA THR A 275 19.61 -14.58 -5.96
C THR A 275 20.60 -15.73 -5.96
N VAL A 276 21.58 -15.68 -6.87
CA VAL A 276 22.66 -16.67 -6.97
C VAL A 276 23.98 -16.02 -6.58
N LEU A 277 24.59 -16.46 -5.48
CA LEU A 277 25.83 -15.90 -4.95
C LEU A 277 26.98 -16.89 -5.12
N LYS A 278 28.10 -16.46 -5.68
CA LYS A 278 29.34 -17.26 -5.71
C LYS A 278 29.87 -17.44 -4.28
N ILE A 279 30.12 -18.69 -3.89
CA ILE A 279 30.83 -19.01 -2.65
C ILE A 279 32.32 -18.99 -2.97
N LYS A 280 33.07 -18.05 -2.39
CA LYS A 280 34.54 -18.03 -2.49
C LYS A 280 35.09 -19.12 -1.58
N ASP A 281 36.01 -19.93 -2.09
CA ASP A 281 36.76 -20.84 -1.23
C ASP A 281 37.57 -20.05 -0.21
N LYS A 282 37.41 -20.37 1.08
CA LYS A 282 38.28 -19.82 2.13
C LYS A 282 39.71 -20.27 1.80
N LYS A 283 40.59 -19.33 1.41
CA LYS A 283 42.03 -19.58 1.34
C LYS A 283 42.45 -20.16 2.69
N LYS A 284 42.89 -21.43 2.72
CA LYS A 284 43.56 -22.01 3.89
C LYS A 284 44.70 -21.05 4.25
N LYS A 285 44.65 -20.42 5.43
CA LYS A 285 45.84 -19.78 6.00
C LYS A 285 46.90 -20.88 6.05
N LYS A 286 47.97 -20.73 5.26
CA LYS A 286 49.16 -21.56 5.43
C LYS A 286 49.64 -21.30 6.86
N ALA A 287 49.70 -22.37 7.65
CA ALA A 287 50.31 -22.37 8.98
C ALA A 287 51.81 -22.06 8.85
#